data_AF-A0A442F1B1-F1
#
_entry.id   AF-A0A442F1B1-F1
#
_cell.length_a   1.000
_cell.length_b   1.000
_cell.length_c   1.000
_cell.angle_alpha   90.00
_cell.angle_beta   90.00
_cell.angle_gamma   90.00
#
_symmetry.space_group_name_H-M   'P 1'
#
loop_
_entity.id
_entity.type
_entity.pdbx_description
1 polymer ?
#
loop_
_entity_poly.entity_id
_entity_poly.type
_entity_poly.pdbx_seq_one_letter_code
_entity_poly.pdbx_strand_id
1 'polypeptide(L)'
;MEVRKTLSGETAGFAPDEDTLEVAARWKALQHRQLFRLAVESLLAWILDRLSDGPMETDALAGKFLAEASVDPGVTGGEGLLDTVHRDEPISTAVQAITSALAHSHRVGLADSIAHALALSIANAPGRQQGYDRDDRLPLAGAARQAKARRDEPAFNLVKHVIEAWPLAQHVYWAVGRGLQDARRGEKPILRLKAVVDEGGWTVLPGRRRLTPNPTPDRI
;
A
#
# COMPACT_ATOMS: atom_id res chain seq x y z
N MET A 1 -15.78 -0.96 17.23
CA MET A 1 -14.64 -0.04 16.93
C MET A 1 -13.66 -0.03 18.11
N GLU A 2 -14.13 0.22 19.33
CA GLU A 2 -13.35 0.18 20.60
C GLU A 2 -12.49 -1.09 20.78
N VAL A 3 -13.10 -2.29 20.73
CA VAL A 3 -12.38 -3.56 20.98
C VAL A 3 -11.17 -3.76 20.06
N ARG A 4 -11.22 -3.30 18.81
CA ARG A 4 -10.13 -3.48 17.85
C ARG A 4 -8.95 -2.55 18.12
N LYS A 5 -9.26 -1.30 18.47
CA LYS A 5 -8.26 -0.31 18.92
C LYS A 5 -7.62 -0.78 20.23
N THR A 6 -8.41 -1.35 21.12
CA THR A 6 -7.93 -1.92 22.38
C THR A 6 -7.01 -3.12 22.14
N LEU A 7 -7.40 -4.08 21.29
CA LEU A 7 -6.56 -5.23 20.94
C LEU A 7 -5.32 -4.85 20.10
N SER A 8 -5.31 -3.71 19.42
CA SER A 8 -4.15 -3.20 18.69
C SER A 8 -3.19 -2.37 19.55
N GLY A 9 -3.54 -2.14 20.82
CA GLY A 9 -2.75 -1.34 21.76
C GLY A 9 -2.94 0.16 21.63
N GLU A 10 -3.96 0.62 20.89
CA GLU A 10 -4.27 2.04 20.70
C GLU A 10 -5.08 2.64 21.87
N THR A 11 -5.61 1.80 22.76
CA THR A 11 -6.35 2.25 23.97
C THR A 11 -5.44 2.19 25.19
N ALA A 12 -5.17 3.35 25.80
CA ALA A 12 -4.36 3.43 27.02
C ALA A 12 -5.02 2.69 28.19
N GLY A 13 -4.20 2.00 29.00
CA GLY A 13 -4.64 1.36 30.25
C GLY A 13 -5.23 -0.04 30.10
N PHE A 14 -5.31 -0.59 28.89
CA PHE A 14 -5.66 -2.00 28.69
C PHE A 14 -4.42 -2.90 28.86
N ALA A 15 -4.44 -3.75 29.89
CA ALA A 15 -3.42 -4.76 30.15
C ALA A 15 -4.03 -6.16 29.93
N PRO A 16 -3.89 -6.76 28.74
CA PRO A 16 -4.42 -8.09 28.45
C PRO A 16 -3.70 -9.18 29.24
N ASP A 17 -4.43 -10.26 29.57
CA ASP A 17 -3.84 -11.52 30.04
C ASP A 17 -3.01 -12.21 28.93
N GLU A 18 -2.31 -13.30 29.27
CA GLU A 18 -1.38 -13.98 28.36
C GLU A 18 -2.07 -14.51 27.08
N ASP A 19 -3.26 -15.09 27.21
CA ASP A 19 -4.06 -15.57 26.07
C ASP A 19 -4.51 -14.40 25.17
N THR A 20 -4.91 -13.28 25.79
CA THR A 20 -5.33 -12.08 25.07
C THR A 20 -4.16 -11.37 24.41
N LEU A 21 -2.94 -11.45 24.96
CA LEU A 21 -1.72 -10.92 24.35
C LEU A 21 -1.40 -11.60 23.02
N GLU A 22 -1.54 -12.93 22.93
CA GLU A 22 -1.32 -13.64 21.67
C GLU A 22 -2.36 -13.24 20.62
N VAL A 23 -3.63 -13.15 21.01
CA VAL A 23 -4.72 -12.71 20.12
C VAL A 23 -4.49 -11.27 19.65
N ALA A 24 -4.11 -10.36 20.56
CA ALA A 24 -3.78 -8.98 20.26
C ALA A 24 -2.62 -8.87 19.25
N ALA A 25 -1.55 -9.64 19.43
CA ALA A 25 -0.42 -9.67 18.52
C ALA A 25 -0.81 -10.15 17.11
N ARG A 26 -1.62 -11.22 17.01
CA ARG A 26 -2.16 -11.72 15.74
C ARG A 26 -3.09 -10.69 15.07
N TRP A 27 -3.89 -9.99 15.85
CA TRP A 27 -4.78 -8.93 15.37
C TRP A 27 -4.02 -7.73 14.82
N LYS A 28 -3.02 -7.23 15.56
CA LYS A 28 -2.13 -6.16 15.11
C LYS A 28 -1.43 -6.53 13.80
N ALA A 29 -0.93 -7.76 13.69
CA ALA A 29 -0.32 -8.25 12.45
C ALA A 29 -1.31 -8.26 11.27
N LEU A 30 -2.58 -8.64 11.49
CA LEU A 30 -3.62 -8.59 10.48
C LEU A 30 -3.93 -7.16 10.05
N GLN A 31 -4.03 -6.20 10.98
CA GLN A 31 -4.28 -4.80 10.69
C GLN A 31 -3.16 -4.17 9.86
N HIS A 32 -1.89 -4.37 10.22
CA HIS A 32 -0.76 -3.83 9.41
C HIS A 32 -0.73 -4.38 7.99
N ARG A 33 -1.21 -5.61 7.78
CA ARG A 33 -1.35 -6.18 6.44
C ARG A 33 -2.50 -5.56 5.66
N GLN A 34 -3.61 -5.21 6.31
CA GLN A 34 -4.68 -4.47 5.66
C GLN A 34 -4.26 -3.04 5.34
N LEU A 35 -3.53 -2.38 6.24
CA LEU A 35 -2.93 -1.07 5.98
C LEU A 35 -1.99 -1.13 4.77
N PHE A 36 -1.09 -2.11 4.73
CA PHE A 36 -0.16 -2.29 3.61
C PHE A 36 -0.92 -2.45 2.29
N ARG A 37 -1.95 -3.31 2.29
CA ARG A 37 -2.79 -3.51 1.12
C ARG A 37 -3.50 -2.23 0.69
N LEU A 38 -4.08 -1.50 1.64
CA LEU A 38 -4.74 -0.22 1.37
C LEU A 38 -3.74 0.78 0.76
N ALA A 39 -2.52 0.86 1.29
CA ALA A 39 -1.48 1.75 0.80
C ALA A 39 -1.05 1.40 -0.64
N VAL A 40 -0.85 0.11 -0.96
CA VAL A 40 -0.51 -0.33 -2.32
C VAL A 40 -1.67 -0.13 -3.31
N GLU A 41 -2.92 -0.38 -2.90
CA GLU A 41 -4.10 -0.08 -3.73
C GLU A 41 -4.26 1.43 -3.95
N SER A 42 -3.94 2.24 -2.93
CA SER A 42 -3.93 3.71 -3.01
C SER A 42 -2.80 4.23 -3.90
N LEU A 43 -1.64 3.59 -3.89
CA LEU A 43 -0.53 3.87 -4.80
C LEU A 43 -0.95 3.63 -6.25
N LEU A 44 -1.63 2.51 -6.53
CA LEU A 44 -2.17 2.28 -7.87
C LEU A 44 -3.18 3.37 -8.24
N ALA A 45 -4.06 3.76 -7.33
CA ALA A 45 -5.02 4.84 -7.56
C ALA A 45 -4.32 6.17 -7.87
N TRP A 46 -3.25 6.50 -7.15
CA TRP A 46 -2.42 7.67 -7.37
C TRP A 46 -1.72 7.63 -8.73
N ILE A 47 -1.09 6.51 -9.09
CA ILE A 47 -0.45 6.31 -10.41
C ILE A 47 -1.46 6.54 -11.53
N LEU A 48 -2.64 5.91 -11.44
CA LEU A 48 -3.69 6.09 -12.44
C LEU A 48 -4.09 7.56 -12.59
N ASP A 49 -4.26 8.31 -11.49
CA ASP A 49 -4.61 9.73 -11.59
C ASP A 49 -3.51 10.53 -12.28
N ARG A 50 -2.23 10.25 -12.01
CA ARG A 50 -1.11 10.95 -12.67
C ARG A 50 -0.97 10.65 -14.16
N LEU A 51 -1.50 9.51 -14.61
CA LEU A 51 -1.56 9.12 -16.01
C LEU A 51 -2.83 9.62 -16.72
N SER A 52 -3.64 10.49 -16.10
CA SER A 52 -4.81 11.08 -16.77
C SER A 52 -4.44 11.86 -18.02
N ASP A 53 -3.26 12.48 -18.01
CA ASP A 53 -2.83 13.44 -19.02
C ASP A 53 -1.89 12.81 -20.07
N GLY A 54 -1.61 11.51 -19.93
CA GLY A 54 -0.79 10.74 -20.87
C GLY A 54 0.12 9.71 -20.19
N PRO A 55 0.86 8.92 -21.00
CA PRO A 55 1.87 8.00 -20.50
C PRO A 55 2.97 8.69 -19.70
N MET A 56 3.58 7.97 -18.76
CA MET A 56 4.73 8.47 -18.01
C MET A 56 5.70 7.35 -17.64
N GLU A 57 6.99 7.66 -17.73
CA GLU A 57 8.07 6.82 -17.21
C GLU A 57 7.99 6.63 -15.69
N THR A 58 8.47 5.49 -15.19
CA THR A 58 8.56 5.25 -13.74
C THR A 58 9.38 6.34 -13.04
N ASP A 59 10.47 6.79 -13.66
CA ASP A 59 11.34 7.81 -13.06
C ASP A 59 10.59 9.13 -12.82
N ALA A 60 9.72 9.51 -13.76
CA ALA A 60 8.86 10.69 -13.63
C ALA A 60 7.79 10.49 -12.54
N LEU A 61 7.21 9.29 -12.43
CA LEU A 61 6.29 8.94 -11.35
C LEU A 61 6.98 8.98 -9.98
N ALA A 62 8.18 8.43 -9.86
CA ALA A 62 8.95 8.42 -8.61
C ALA A 62 9.31 9.84 -8.16
N GLY A 63 9.76 10.69 -9.09
CA GLY A 63 10.03 12.10 -8.81
C GLY A 63 8.78 12.86 -8.34
N LYS A 64 7.63 12.67 -9.01
CA LYS A 64 6.36 13.28 -8.60
C LYS A 64 5.88 12.78 -7.24
N PHE A 65 6.06 11.49 -6.95
CA PHE A 65 5.67 10.89 -5.67
C PHE A 65 6.47 11.49 -4.52
N LEU A 66 7.80 11.54 -4.66
CA LEU A 66 8.69 12.10 -3.64
C LEU A 66 8.45 13.60 -3.43
N ALA A 67 8.23 14.35 -4.50
CA ALA A 67 7.89 15.78 -4.40
C ALA A 67 6.59 16.02 -3.63
N GLU A 68 5.55 15.21 -3.88
CA GLU A 68 4.27 15.32 -3.16
C GLU A 68 4.38 14.84 -1.70
N ALA A 69 5.23 13.85 -1.44
CA ALA A 69 5.56 13.38 -0.09
C ALA A 69 6.55 14.29 0.65
N SER A 70 7.02 15.38 0.03
CA SER A 70 8.04 16.28 0.60
C SER A 70 9.33 15.57 1.03
N VAL A 71 9.76 14.55 0.27
CA VAL A 71 10.98 13.78 0.54
C VAL A 71 12.05 14.15 -0.49
N ASP A 72 13.26 14.45 -0.01
CA ASP A 72 14.43 14.66 -0.88
C ASP A 72 14.79 13.35 -1.61
N PRO A 73 14.84 13.30 -2.96
CA PRO A 73 15.20 12.10 -3.69
C PRO A 73 16.62 11.57 -3.40
N GLY A 74 17.53 12.43 -2.94
CA GLY A 74 18.93 12.09 -2.66
C GLY A 74 19.19 11.54 -1.26
N VAL A 75 18.27 11.74 -0.31
CA VAL A 75 18.38 11.17 1.04
C VAL A 75 18.25 9.65 0.99
N THR A 76 18.76 8.92 1.98
CA THR A 76 18.60 7.45 2.00
C THR A 76 17.13 7.05 2.16
N GLY A 77 16.72 5.92 1.58
CA GLY A 77 15.36 5.39 1.74
C GLY A 77 15.00 5.08 3.20
N GLY A 78 15.99 4.75 4.02
CA GLY A 78 15.87 4.66 5.47
C GLY A 78 15.41 5.98 6.07
N GLU A 79 16.26 6.99 5.98
CA GLU A 79 16.05 8.30 6.60
C GLU A 79 14.82 9.03 6.06
N GLY A 80 14.63 9.05 4.74
CA GLY A 80 13.56 9.83 4.11
C GLY A 80 12.19 9.17 4.11
N LEU A 81 12.11 7.85 4.36
CA LEU A 81 10.84 7.10 4.23
C LEU A 81 10.65 6.11 5.37
N LEU A 82 11.54 5.13 5.53
CA LEU A 82 11.28 3.97 6.40
C LEU A 82 11.39 4.28 7.90
N ASP A 83 12.28 5.19 8.28
CA ASP A 83 12.58 5.54 9.67
C ASP A 83 11.78 6.74 10.18
N THR A 84 10.87 7.27 9.35
CA THR A 84 10.02 8.43 9.66
C THR A 84 8.88 8.11 10.62
N VAL A 85 8.72 6.84 11.00
CA VAL A 85 7.60 6.33 11.79
C VAL A 85 8.09 5.51 13.00
N HIS A 86 7.31 5.57 14.07
CA HIS A 86 7.44 4.66 15.21
C HIS A 86 6.50 3.46 15.06
N ARG A 87 7.00 2.27 15.41
CA ARG A 87 6.26 1.01 15.31
C ARG A 87 4.96 0.96 16.13
N ASP A 88 4.84 1.83 17.14
CA ASP A 88 3.71 1.89 18.06
C ASP A 88 2.71 3.00 17.69
N GLU A 89 2.91 3.65 16.55
CA GLU A 89 1.93 4.61 16.04
C GLU A 89 0.57 3.95 15.76
N PRO A 90 -0.55 4.64 16.04
CA PRO A 90 -1.88 4.13 15.79
C PRO A 90 -2.13 3.87 14.30
N ILE A 91 -2.52 2.64 13.96
CA ILE A 91 -2.87 2.25 12.58
C ILE A 91 -4.07 3.05 12.11
N SER A 92 -5.02 3.33 13.02
CA SER A 92 -6.23 4.08 12.71
C SER A 92 -5.94 5.47 12.13
N THR A 93 -4.88 6.14 12.59
CA THR A 93 -4.44 7.45 12.06
C THR A 93 -3.99 7.32 10.60
N ALA A 94 -3.14 6.35 10.28
CA ALA A 94 -2.66 6.12 8.92
C ALA A 94 -3.80 5.74 7.95
N VAL A 95 -4.76 4.93 8.40
CA VAL A 95 -5.96 4.60 7.60
C VAL A 95 -6.82 5.85 7.37
N GLN A 96 -7.04 6.66 8.41
CA GLN A 96 -7.82 7.87 8.30
C GLN A 96 -7.18 8.87 7.33
N ALA A 97 -5.85 9.02 7.36
CA ALA A 97 -5.11 9.89 6.44
C ALA A 97 -5.31 9.47 4.98
N ILE A 98 -5.10 8.18 4.64
CA ILE A 98 -5.31 7.66 3.29
C ILE A 98 -6.76 7.83 2.83
N THR A 99 -7.73 7.41 3.66
CA THR A 99 -9.14 7.48 3.29
C THR A 99 -9.61 8.92 3.09
N SER A 100 -9.13 9.86 3.90
CA SER A 100 -9.41 11.29 3.75
C SER A 100 -8.82 11.83 2.45
N ALA A 101 -7.55 11.51 2.14
CA ALA A 101 -6.92 11.92 0.89
C ALA A 101 -7.67 11.35 -0.34
N LEU A 102 -8.09 10.08 -0.31
CA LEU A 102 -8.86 9.44 -1.38
C LEU A 102 -10.24 10.07 -1.63
N ALA A 103 -10.88 10.58 -0.57
CA ALA A 103 -12.18 11.24 -0.63
C ALA A 103 -12.12 12.59 -1.35
N HIS A 104 -10.97 13.28 -1.31
CA HIS A 104 -10.79 14.54 -2.04
C HIS A 104 -10.73 14.30 -3.55
N SER A 105 -11.33 15.19 -4.35
CA SER A 105 -11.36 15.10 -5.81
C SER A 105 -9.95 15.06 -6.41
N HIS A 106 -9.06 15.90 -5.89
CA HIS A 106 -7.67 16.06 -6.35
C HIS A 106 -6.65 15.19 -5.59
N ARG A 107 -7.07 14.44 -4.57
CA ARG A 107 -6.22 13.56 -3.74
C ARG A 107 -4.94 14.23 -3.22
N VAL A 108 -5.07 15.47 -2.77
CA VAL A 108 -3.97 16.24 -2.20
C VAL A 108 -3.40 15.50 -0.98
N GLY A 109 -2.08 15.35 -0.91
CA GLY A 109 -1.37 14.70 0.19
C GLY A 109 -1.49 13.17 0.20
N LEU A 110 -1.95 12.57 -0.89
CA LEU A 110 -2.09 11.11 -0.94
C LEU A 110 -0.73 10.42 -0.99
N ALA A 111 0.26 10.96 -1.71
CA ALA A 111 1.60 10.37 -1.74
C ALA A 111 2.24 10.29 -0.35
N ASP A 112 2.14 11.38 0.42
CA ASP A 112 2.60 11.45 1.82
C ASP A 112 1.90 10.41 2.70
N SER A 113 0.57 10.35 2.64
CA SER A 113 -0.22 9.37 3.41
C SER A 113 0.12 7.91 3.03
N ILE A 114 0.41 7.65 1.75
CA ILE A 114 0.86 6.34 1.27
C ILE A 114 2.24 6.02 1.83
N ALA A 115 3.20 6.95 1.72
CA ALA A 115 4.58 6.76 2.17
C ALA A 115 4.61 6.41 3.67
N HIS A 116 3.89 7.20 4.48
CA HIS A 116 3.74 6.97 5.91
C HIS A 116 3.12 5.60 6.23
N ALA A 117 2.03 5.24 5.56
CA ALA A 117 1.37 3.94 5.78
C ALA A 117 2.25 2.75 5.37
N LEU A 118 3.00 2.86 4.27
CA LEU A 118 3.94 1.83 3.84
C LEU A 118 5.07 1.67 4.88
N ALA A 119 5.65 2.78 5.34
CA ALA A 119 6.68 2.76 6.38
C ALA A 119 6.17 2.08 7.66
N LEU A 120 4.98 2.46 8.14
CA LEU A 120 4.38 1.90 9.36
C LEU A 120 4.10 0.39 9.23
N SER A 121 3.61 -0.04 8.07
CA SER A 121 3.42 -1.46 7.76
C SER A 121 4.75 -2.22 7.70
N ILE A 122 5.79 -1.65 7.11
CA ILE A 122 7.12 -2.29 6.99
C ILE A 122 7.80 -2.40 8.37
N ALA A 123 7.70 -1.38 9.21
CA ALA A 123 8.21 -1.38 10.58
C ALA A 123 7.59 -2.50 11.43
N ASN A 124 6.33 -2.85 11.16
CA ASN A 124 5.58 -3.91 11.83
C ASN A 124 5.49 -5.23 11.03
N ALA A 125 6.28 -5.38 9.96
CA ALA A 125 6.23 -6.57 9.13
C ALA A 125 6.73 -7.81 9.90
N PRO A 126 6.08 -8.98 9.73
CA PRO A 126 6.55 -10.21 10.34
C PRO A 126 7.88 -10.64 9.72
N GLY A 127 8.78 -11.22 10.52
CA GLY A 127 10.11 -11.65 10.07
C GLY A 127 10.09 -12.76 9.00
N ARG A 128 8.99 -13.52 8.91
CA ARG A 128 8.76 -14.55 7.89
C ARG A 128 7.37 -14.43 7.28
N GLN A 129 7.25 -14.92 6.05
CA GLN A 129 5.95 -15.12 5.40
C GLN A 129 5.10 -16.06 6.27
N GLN A 130 3.82 -15.74 6.43
CA GLN A 130 2.92 -16.54 7.25
C GLN A 130 2.19 -17.58 6.38
N GLY A 131 1.78 -18.71 6.96
CA GLY A 131 1.16 -19.81 6.19
C GLY A 131 -0.20 -19.46 5.54
N TYR A 132 -0.80 -18.34 5.92
CA TYR A 132 -2.03 -17.81 5.33
C TYR A 132 -1.78 -16.72 4.28
N ASP A 133 -0.51 -16.48 3.92
CA ASP A 133 -0.12 -15.59 2.82
C ASP A 133 -0.41 -16.34 1.52
N ARG A 134 -1.19 -15.72 0.64
CA ARG A 134 -1.42 -16.29 -0.68
C ARG A 134 -0.28 -15.89 -1.60
N ASP A 135 0.22 -16.86 -2.37
CA ASP A 135 1.32 -16.65 -3.33
C ASP A 135 0.94 -15.73 -4.50
N ASP A 136 -0.36 -15.49 -4.72
CA ASP A 136 -0.88 -14.63 -5.79
C ASP A 136 -0.87 -13.12 -5.44
N ARG A 137 -0.32 -12.75 -4.28
CA ARG A 137 -0.26 -11.36 -3.79
C ARG A 137 1.09 -11.09 -3.15
N LEU A 138 1.54 -9.84 -3.19
CA LEU A 138 2.76 -9.41 -2.50
C LEU A 138 2.62 -9.56 -0.97
N PRO A 139 3.34 -10.49 -0.32
CA PRO A 139 3.28 -10.63 1.12
C PRO A 139 4.04 -9.48 1.79
N LEU A 140 3.50 -8.94 2.89
CA LEU A 140 4.13 -7.83 3.65
C LEU A 140 5.56 -8.17 4.07
N ALA A 141 5.83 -9.40 4.50
CA ALA A 141 7.19 -9.85 4.82
C ALA A 141 8.14 -9.76 3.61
N GLY A 142 7.64 -10.05 2.40
CA GLY A 142 8.40 -9.93 1.16
C GLY A 142 8.69 -8.47 0.80
N ALA A 143 7.67 -7.62 0.86
CA ALA A 143 7.81 -6.18 0.65
C ALA A 143 8.80 -5.55 1.64
N ALA A 144 8.71 -5.91 2.92
CA ALA A 144 9.62 -5.43 3.95
C ALA A 144 11.07 -5.86 3.72
N ARG A 145 11.32 -7.10 3.24
CA ARG A 145 12.67 -7.53 2.85
C ARG A 145 13.21 -6.70 1.67
N GLN A 146 12.38 -6.47 0.65
CA GLN A 146 12.77 -5.67 -0.52
C GLN A 146 13.10 -4.22 -0.14
N ALA A 147 12.31 -3.62 0.75
CA ALA A 147 12.53 -2.26 1.23
C ALA A 147 13.78 -2.16 2.11
N LYS A 148 13.97 -3.09 3.06
CA LYS A 148 15.16 -3.12 3.93
C LYS A 148 16.45 -3.32 3.15
N ALA A 149 16.43 -4.13 2.09
CA ALA A 149 17.59 -4.31 1.22
C ALA A 149 18.01 -3.04 0.46
N ARG A 150 17.11 -2.06 0.33
CA ARG A 150 17.32 -0.77 -0.36
C ARG A 150 17.36 0.42 0.61
N ARG A 151 17.44 0.16 1.92
CA ARG A 151 17.39 1.20 2.96
C ARG A 151 18.47 2.25 2.74
N ASP A 152 19.67 1.82 2.39
CA ASP A 152 20.84 2.68 2.26
C ASP A 152 21.01 3.25 0.84
N GLU A 153 20.10 2.92 -0.08
CA GLU A 153 20.04 3.55 -1.41
C GLU A 153 19.31 4.89 -1.35
N PRO A 154 19.47 5.78 -2.35
CA PRO A 154 18.65 6.99 -2.45
C PRO A 154 17.16 6.67 -2.42
N ALA A 155 16.37 7.51 -1.74
CA ALA A 155 14.91 7.37 -1.60
C ALA A 155 14.23 7.24 -2.96
N PHE A 156 14.78 7.90 -3.99
CA PHE A 156 14.38 7.72 -5.39
C PHE A 156 14.38 6.26 -5.84
N ASN A 157 15.44 5.49 -5.57
CA ASN A 157 15.55 4.10 -6.01
C ASN A 157 14.56 3.19 -5.27
N LEU A 158 14.34 3.45 -3.97
CA LEU A 158 13.33 2.73 -3.20
C LEU A 158 11.92 2.99 -3.76
N VAL A 159 11.55 4.26 -3.98
CA VAL A 159 10.23 4.62 -4.53
C VAL A 159 10.04 4.09 -5.95
N LYS A 160 11.07 4.19 -6.81
CA LYS A 160 11.05 3.61 -8.16
C LYS A 160 10.70 2.12 -8.12
N HIS A 161 11.42 1.36 -7.29
CA HIS A 161 11.17 -0.08 -7.09
C HIS A 161 9.75 -0.36 -6.59
N VAL A 162 9.28 0.42 -5.61
CA VAL A 162 7.91 0.29 -5.07
C VAL A 162 6.87 0.50 -6.16
N ILE A 163 7.00 1.56 -6.98
CA ILE A 163 6.07 1.88 -8.08
C ILE A 163 6.06 0.77 -9.13
N GLU A 164 7.23 0.27 -9.54
CA GLU A 164 7.36 -0.79 -10.55
C GLU A 164 6.80 -2.13 -10.09
N ALA A 165 7.17 -2.55 -8.88
CA ALA A 165 6.96 -3.94 -8.46
C ALA A 165 5.67 -4.13 -7.68
N TRP A 166 5.31 -3.21 -6.76
CA TRP A 166 4.32 -3.53 -5.72
C TRP A 166 2.87 -3.45 -6.20
N PRO A 167 2.44 -2.40 -6.94
CA PRO A 167 1.11 -2.36 -7.53
C PRO A 167 0.84 -3.58 -8.41
N LEU A 168 1.79 -3.96 -9.27
CA LEU A 168 1.61 -5.12 -10.16
C LEU A 168 1.57 -6.43 -9.36
N ALA A 169 2.53 -6.66 -8.46
CA ALA A 169 2.59 -7.86 -7.62
C ALA A 169 1.33 -8.04 -6.73
N GLN A 170 0.74 -6.94 -6.28
CA GLN A 170 -0.50 -6.97 -5.49
C GLN A 170 -1.74 -7.30 -6.34
N HIS A 171 -1.69 -7.04 -7.65
CA HIS A 171 -2.82 -7.17 -8.57
C HIS A 171 -2.62 -8.24 -9.67
N VAL A 172 -1.58 -9.08 -9.59
CA VAL A 172 -1.30 -10.17 -10.57
C VAL A 172 -2.51 -11.06 -10.80
N TYR A 173 -3.25 -11.37 -9.73
CA TYR A 173 -4.50 -12.12 -9.82
C TYR A 173 -5.56 -11.47 -10.73
N TRP A 174 -5.62 -10.14 -10.79
CA TRP A 174 -6.53 -9.38 -11.65
C TRP A 174 -6.00 -9.18 -13.07
N ALA A 175 -4.70 -9.33 -13.28
CA ALA A 175 -4.06 -9.27 -14.60
C ALA A 175 -4.21 -10.60 -15.38
N VAL A 176 -4.14 -11.76 -14.71
CA VAL A 176 -3.97 -13.06 -15.39
C VAL A 176 -5.22 -13.98 -15.31
N GLY A 177 -6.01 -13.95 -14.23
CA GLY A 177 -6.82 -15.14 -13.87
C GLY A 177 -8.33 -15.10 -14.16
N ARG A 178 -9.02 -13.96 -14.03
CA ARG A 178 -10.51 -13.92 -14.06
C ARG A 178 -11.14 -13.17 -15.23
N GLY A 179 -10.35 -12.45 -16.01
CA GLY A 179 -10.86 -11.63 -17.10
C GLY A 179 -11.59 -12.43 -18.19
N LEU A 180 -11.23 -13.71 -18.39
CA LEU A 180 -11.74 -14.52 -19.50
C LEU A 180 -12.96 -15.39 -19.13
N GLN A 181 -13.01 -15.93 -17.90
CA GLN A 181 -14.11 -16.81 -17.46
C GLN A 181 -15.37 -16.02 -17.06
N ASP A 182 -15.21 -14.90 -16.36
CA ASP A 182 -16.34 -14.13 -15.86
C ASP A 182 -16.92 -13.19 -16.95
N ALA A 183 -16.10 -12.72 -17.89
CA ALA A 183 -16.57 -12.00 -19.08
C ALA A 183 -17.45 -12.89 -20.00
N ARG A 184 -17.25 -14.21 -19.98
CA ARG A 184 -18.11 -15.18 -20.68
C ARG A 184 -19.45 -15.41 -19.97
N ARG A 185 -19.56 -15.07 -18.68
CA ARG A 185 -20.78 -15.28 -17.86
C ARG A 185 -21.63 -14.03 -17.69
N GLY A 186 -21.18 -12.85 -18.13
CA GLY A 186 -21.95 -11.60 -18.00
C GLY A 186 -22.12 -11.10 -16.57
N GLU A 187 -21.48 -11.75 -15.59
CA GLU A 187 -21.65 -11.46 -14.17
C GLU A 187 -20.56 -10.51 -13.68
N LYS A 188 -20.94 -9.23 -13.58
CA LYS A 188 -20.21 -8.08 -12.99
C LYS A 188 -18.98 -7.58 -13.77
N PRO A 189 -18.82 -6.25 -13.91
CA PRO A 189 -17.63 -5.65 -14.51
C PRO A 189 -16.43 -5.92 -13.59
N ILE A 190 -15.58 -6.87 -13.98
CA ILE A 190 -14.31 -7.09 -13.29
C ILE A 190 -13.42 -5.89 -13.55
N LEU A 191 -12.93 -5.30 -12.47
CA LEU A 191 -11.83 -4.33 -12.46
C LEU A 191 -10.57 -5.05 -12.99
N ARG A 192 -10.43 -5.09 -14.31
CA ARG A 192 -9.14 -5.40 -14.94
C ARG A 192 -8.21 -4.26 -14.54
N LEU A 193 -6.98 -4.58 -14.12
CA LEU A 193 -5.93 -3.59 -14.01
C LEU A 193 -5.86 -2.88 -15.38
N LYS A 194 -6.32 -1.63 -15.46
CA LYS A 194 -6.33 -0.84 -16.70
C LYS A 194 -5.05 -0.03 -16.83
N ALA A 195 -3.93 -0.61 -16.40
CA ALA A 195 -2.61 -0.05 -16.54
C ALA A 195 -1.71 -1.10 -17.16
N VAL A 196 -0.84 -0.67 -18.07
CA VAL A 196 0.22 -1.47 -18.69
C VAL A 196 1.53 -0.73 -18.48
N VAL A 197 2.61 -1.49 -18.30
CA VAL A 197 3.98 -0.98 -18.30
C VAL A 197 4.67 -1.58 -19.52
N ASP A 198 5.12 -0.73 -20.44
CA ASP A 198 5.86 -1.11 -21.65
C ASP A 198 7.11 -0.23 -21.83
N GLU A 199 7.75 -0.29 -23.00
CA GLU A 199 8.97 0.49 -23.31
C GLU A 199 8.75 2.02 -23.21
N GLY A 200 7.51 2.52 -23.28
CA GLY A 200 7.16 3.93 -23.09
C GLY A 200 6.65 4.25 -21.68
N GLY A 201 6.88 3.35 -20.73
CA GLY A 201 6.51 3.51 -19.34
C GLY A 201 5.07 3.09 -19.03
N TRP A 202 4.46 3.77 -18.07
CA TRP A 202 3.12 3.47 -17.60
C TRP A 202 2.07 4.10 -18.49
N THR A 203 1.11 3.31 -18.95
CA THR A 203 -0.03 3.77 -19.76
C THR A 203 -1.34 3.23 -19.21
N VAL A 204 -2.41 4.04 -19.33
CA VAL A 204 -3.76 3.65 -18.91
C VAL A 204 -4.61 3.22 -20.10
N LEU A 205 -5.29 2.09 -19.96
CA LEU A 205 -6.20 1.56 -20.99
C LEU A 205 -7.55 2.30 -20.99
N PRO A 206 -8.21 2.43 -22.16
CA PRO A 206 -9.49 3.13 -22.29
C PRO A 206 -10.62 2.64 -21.36
N GLY A 207 -11.54 3.55 -21.03
CA GLY A 207 -12.75 3.26 -20.25
C GLY A 207 -12.48 3.03 -18.76
N ARG A 208 -11.45 3.68 -18.20
CA ARG A 208 -11.17 3.62 -16.76
C ARG A 208 -12.28 4.29 -15.95
N ARG A 209 -12.57 3.74 -14.77
CA ARG A 209 -13.30 4.44 -13.71
C ARG A 209 -12.28 4.86 -12.65
N ARG A 210 -12.55 5.95 -11.94
CA ARG A 210 -11.73 6.39 -10.80
C ARG A 210 -11.68 5.26 -9.78
N LEU A 211 -10.47 4.77 -9.47
CA LEU A 211 -10.26 3.72 -8.48
C LEU A 211 -10.24 4.36 -7.09
N THR A 212 -11.22 4.08 -6.24
CA THR A 212 -11.21 4.54 -4.84
C THR A 212 -11.09 3.32 -3.92
N PRO A 213 -9.86 2.95 -3.51
CA PRO A 213 -9.65 1.86 -2.57
C PRO A 213 -10.38 2.10 -1.25
N ASN A 214 -10.88 1.03 -0.65
CA ASN A 214 -11.55 1.09 0.65
C ASN A 214 -10.96 0.04 1.58
N PRO A 215 -10.68 0.39 2.85
CA PRO A 215 -10.26 -0.59 3.83
C PRO A 215 -11.34 -1.65 4.03
N THR A 216 -10.94 -2.87 4.38
CA THR A 216 -11.87 -3.94 4.73
C THR A 216 -12.41 -3.65 6.13
N PRO A 217 -13.68 -3.19 6.29
CA PRO A 217 -14.12 -2.54 7.52
C PRO A 217 -14.13 -3.44 8.75
N ASP A 218 -14.13 -4.77 8.57
CA ASP A 218 -14.05 -5.76 9.66
C ASP A 218 -12.64 -5.93 10.25
N ARG A 219 -11.60 -5.41 9.58
CA ARG A 219 -10.19 -5.74 9.84
C ARG A 219 -9.32 -4.55 10.17
N ILE A 220 -9.93 -3.37 10.28
CA ILE A 220 -9.32 -2.13 10.73
C ILE A 220 -10.09 -1.65 11.95
#